data_AF-A0A5P2CRY0-F1
#
_entry.id   AF-A0A5P2CRY0-F1
#
_cell.length_a   1.000
_cell.length_b   1.000
_cell.length_c   1.000
_cell.angle_alpha   90.00
_cell.angle_beta   90.00
_cell.angle_gamma   90.00
#
_symmetry.space_group_name_H-M   'P 1'
#
loop_
_entity.id
_entity.type
_entity.pdbx_description
1 polymer ?
#
loop_
_entity_poly.entity_id
_entity_poly.type
_entity_poly.pdbx_seq_one_letter_code
_entity_poly.pdbx_strand_id
1 'polypeptide(L)'
;MRARARPRIALAEGILVERYRLAHAQDAFMLLRRASQHANIKLHQLAAAVVRTPGPAPGAERWLPERTRHAALPGLDALRAGTLDARNQGEVLGAALHRVLTVTGTGMGNVQLLENDVLRMAKHAGLPRHFTDHFAFVDGRTSCSRAAEASSQVTVKEVASSAGFGEEDRRVILTSGSRACHSIPLVDEHQVVHGVISSHHDRPLTGFTQAQLRELHTTGRTMGEWIRWHQETVLLDALEDLHRLALAGQD
;
A
#
# COMPACT_ATOMS: atom_id res chain seq x y z
N MET A 1 -4.79 -14.93 0.19
CA MET A 1 -3.98 -14.19 1.19
C MET A 1 -2.62 -14.83 1.55
N ARG A 2 -2.53 -16.14 1.84
CA ARG A 2 -1.33 -16.79 2.40
C ARG A 2 -0.21 -17.19 1.42
N ALA A 3 -0.49 -17.36 0.13
CA ALA A 3 0.43 -18.03 -0.80
C ALA A 3 1.65 -17.21 -1.25
N ARG A 4 1.54 -15.87 -1.43
CA ARG A 4 2.67 -15.01 -1.87
C ARG A 4 3.40 -14.28 -0.73
N ALA A 5 2.76 -14.08 0.42
CA ALA A 5 3.39 -13.43 1.58
C ALA A 5 4.28 -14.39 2.41
N ARG A 6 3.91 -15.67 2.51
CA ARG A 6 4.68 -16.69 3.24
C ARG A 6 6.09 -16.91 2.68
N PRO A 7 6.29 -17.03 1.35
CA PRO A 7 7.64 -17.16 0.78
C PRO A 7 8.56 -15.98 1.12
N ARG A 8 8.03 -14.76 1.18
CA ARG A 8 8.82 -13.55 1.47
C ARG A 8 9.24 -13.44 2.93
N ILE A 9 8.34 -13.79 3.84
CA ILE A 9 8.67 -13.83 5.27
C ILE A 9 9.74 -14.89 5.52
N ALA A 10 9.61 -16.09 4.94
CA ALA A 10 10.62 -17.14 5.04
C ALA A 10 11.98 -16.73 4.43
N LEU A 11 11.98 -16.02 3.31
CA LEU A 11 13.21 -15.49 2.72
C LEU A 11 13.87 -14.43 3.64
N ALA A 12 13.09 -13.51 4.20
CA ALA A 12 13.60 -12.54 5.16
C ALA A 12 14.14 -13.21 6.43
N GLU A 13 13.45 -14.24 6.95
CA GLU A 13 13.94 -15.05 8.07
C GLU A 13 15.31 -15.66 7.76
N GLY A 14 15.48 -16.28 6.58
CA GLY A 14 16.76 -16.84 6.15
C GLY A 14 17.89 -15.80 6.10
N ILE A 15 17.62 -14.62 5.52
CA ILE A 15 18.58 -13.51 5.48
C ILE A 15 18.99 -13.08 6.89
N LEU A 16 18.05 -13.00 7.82
CA LEU A 16 18.31 -12.57 9.20
C LEU A 16 19.05 -13.63 10.01
N VAL A 17 18.74 -14.91 9.81
CA VAL A 17 19.46 -16.04 10.40
C VAL A 17 20.94 -15.97 10.03
N GLU A 18 21.23 -15.83 8.74
CA GLU A 18 22.61 -15.73 8.25
C GLU A 18 23.30 -14.47 8.79
N ARG A 19 22.63 -13.31 8.68
CA ARG A 19 23.21 -12.01 9.03
C ARG A 19 23.55 -11.88 10.51
N TYR A 20 22.65 -12.33 11.38
CA TYR A 20 22.77 -12.18 12.83
C TYR A 20 23.17 -13.48 13.53
N ARG A 21 23.53 -14.53 12.77
CA ARG A 21 23.92 -15.85 13.28
C ARG A 21 22.89 -16.43 14.26
N LEU A 22 21.60 -16.26 13.95
CA LEU A 22 20.52 -16.74 14.80
C LEU A 22 20.45 -18.27 14.74
N ALA A 23 20.08 -18.91 15.85
CA ALA A 23 20.01 -20.37 15.91
C ALA A 23 18.90 -20.94 15.03
N HIS A 24 17.73 -20.28 15.01
CA HIS A 24 16.54 -20.78 14.31
C HIS A 24 15.80 -19.69 13.54
N ALA A 25 15.07 -20.09 12.49
CA ALA A 25 14.18 -19.21 11.73
C ALA A 25 13.08 -18.58 12.62
N GLN A 26 12.68 -19.28 13.70
CA GLN A 26 11.71 -18.76 14.67
C GLN A 26 12.24 -17.50 15.40
N ASP A 27 13.54 -17.43 15.68
CA ASP A 27 14.16 -16.26 16.31
C ASP A 27 14.13 -15.07 15.36
N ALA A 28 14.42 -15.31 14.08
CA ALA A 28 14.32 -14.30 13.03
C ALA A 28 12.88 -13.80 12.85
N PHE A 29 11.88 -14.69 12.89
CA PHE A 29 10.48 -14.32 12.85
C PHE A 29 10.08 -13.44 14.05
N MET A 30 10.53 -13.80 15.26
CA MET A 30 10.24 -13.04 16.47
C MET A 30 10.89 -11.65 16.43
N LEU A 31 12.12 -11.56 15.91
CA LEU A 31 12.81 -10.29 15.67
C LEU A 31 12.03 -9.41 14.68
N LEU A 32 11.64 -9.95 13.52
CA LEU A 32 10.79 -9.25 12.54
C LEU A 32 9.49 -8.77 13.18
N ARG A 33 8.83 -9.64 13.95
CA ARG A 33 7.55 -9.33 14.60
C ARG A 33 7.69 -8.19 15.61
N ARG A 34 8.75 -8.19 16.43
CA ARG A 34 8.99 -7.15 17.43
C ARG A 34 9.22 -5.79 16.78
N ALA A 35 10.12 -5.71 15.80
CA ALA A 35 10.38 -4.47 15.05
C ALA A 35 9.14 -3.97 14.30
N SER A 36 8.37 -4.89 13.69
CA SER A 36 7.08 -4.59 13.05
C SER A 36 6.07 -3.98 14.02
N GLN A 37 5.98 -4.51 15.25
CA GLN A 37 5.08 -4.00 16.29
C GLN A 37 5.52 -2.63 16.82
N HIS A 38 6.82 -2.43 17.10
CA HIS A 38 7.35 -1.15 17.56
C HIS A 38 7.11 -0.02 16.56
N ALA A 39 7.31 -0.31 15.27
CA ALA A 39 7.13 0.69 14.21
C ALA A 39 5.68 0.83 13.72
N ASN A 40 4.74 0.00 14.22
CA ASN A 40 3.37 -0.10 13.71
C ASN A 40 3.28 -0.36 12.19
N ILE A 41 4.21 -1.16 11.66
CA ILE A 41 4.27 -1.56 10.25
C ILE A 41 3.79 -2.99 10.09
N LYS A 42 3.17 -3.34 8.97
CA LYS A 42 2.79 -4.74 8.73
C LYS A 42 4.03 -5.61 8.53
N LEU A 43 4.08 -6.78 9.18
CA LEU A 43 5.20 -7.72 9.13
C LEU A 43 5.70 -7.99 7.70
N HIS A 44 4.79 -8.18 6.74
CA HIS A 44 5.17 -8.47 5.35
C HIS A 44 5.85 -7.29 4.64
N GLN A 45 5.56 -6.04 5.03
CA GLN A 45 6.24 -4.86 4.49
C GLN A 45 7.67 -4.78 5.03
N LEU A 46 7.86 -5.06 6.33
CA LEU A 46 9.19 -5.11 6.92
C LEU A 46 10.02 -6.26 6.35
N ALA A 47 9.43 -7.46 6.23
CA ALA A 47 10.09 -8.60 5.58
C ALA A 47 10.50 -8.28 4.12
N ALA A 48 9.61 -7.63 3.36
CA ALA A 48 9.95 -7.20 2.00
C ALA A 48 11.07 -6.14 1.97
N ALA A 49 11.15 -5.26 2.97
CA ALA A 49 12.24 -4.30 3.12
C ALA A 49 13.57 -5.00 3.42
N VAL A 50 13.58 -5.98 4.32
CA VAL A 50 14.78 -6.79 4.62
C VAL A 50 15.35 -7.48 3.37
N VAL A 51 14.47 -7.97 2.48
CA VAL A 51 14.87 -8.64 1.24
C VAL A 51 15.44 -7.66 0.22
N ARG A 52 14.91 -6.45 0.11
CA ARG A 52 15.29 -5.48 -0.93
C ARG A 52 16.42 -4.53 -0.53
N THR A 53 16.57 -4.26 0.76
CA THR A 53 17.56 -3.32 1.27
C THR A 53 18.86 -4.06 1.56
N PRO A 54 20.00 -3.64 0.97
CA PRO A 54 21.31 -4.16 1.35
C PRO A 54 21.51 -4.13 2.86
N GLY A 55 22.10 -5.18 3.42
CA GLY A 55 22.33 -5.27 4.86
C GLY A 55 23.39 -4.29 5.36
N PRO A 56 23.45 -4.03 6.68
CA PRO A 56 24.57 -3.33 7.29
C PRO A 56 25.90 -4.03 6.97
N ALA A 57 26.97 -3.24 6.92
CA ALA A 57 28.32 -3.80 6.90
C ALA A 57 28.56 -4.66 8.15
N PRO A 58 29.39 -5.72 8.07
CA PRO A 58 29.71 -6.55 9.23
C PRO A 58 30.23 -5.72 10.40
N GLY A 59 29.61 -5.85 11.58
CA GLY A 59 29.99 -5.12 12.79
C GLY A 59 29.55 -3.65 12.83
N ALA A 60 28.75 -3.18 11.86
CA ALA A 60 28.17 -1.84 11.94
C ALA A 60 27.16 -1.74 13.09
N GLU A 61 27.09 -0.57 13.73
CA GLU A 61 26.08 -0.25 14.76
C GLU A 61 24.75 0.23 14.17
N ARG A 62 24.74 0.62 12.89
CA ARG A 62 23.59 1.19 12.17
C ARG A 62 23.40 0.46 10.84
N TRP A 63 22.14 0.26 10.44
CA TRP A 63 21.79 -0.31 9.14
C TRP A 63 22.17 0.65 8.00
N LEU A 64 21.84 1.93 8.15
CA LEU A 64 21.90 2.98 7.13
C LEU A 64 22.71 4.17 7.66
N PRO A 65 24.06 4.06 7.74
CA PRO A 65 24.90 5.06 8.37
C PRO A 65 24.85 6.44 7.68
N GLU A 66 24.59 6.47 6.38
CA GLU A 66 24.50 7.68 5.56
C GLU A 66 23.19 8.46 5.78
N ARG A 67 22.17 7.83 6.39
CA ARG A 67 20.85 8.43 6.61
C ARG A 67 20.89 9.39 7.80
N THR A 68 21.41 10.59 7.56
CA THR A 68 21.59 11.63 8.58
C THR A 68 20.41 12.61 8.71
N ARG A 69 19.51 12.65 7.70
CA ARG A 69 18.29 13.48 7.73
C ARG A 69 17.09 12.69 7.21
N HIS A 70 15.95 12.84 7.89
CA HIS A 70 14.66 12.37 7.38
C HIS A 70 14.09 13.35 6.38
N ALA A 71 13.42 12.84 5.35
CA ALA A 71 12.63 13.68 4.45
C ALA A 71 11.55 14.42 5.24
N ALA A 72 11.27 15.67 4.86
CA ALA A 72 10.19 16.43 5.47
C ALA A 72 8.85 15.72 5.24
N LEU A 73 8.02 15.67 6.28
CA LEU A 73 6.68 15.09 6.17
C LEU A 73 5.82 15.91 5.18
N PRO A 74 5.26 15.31 4.13
CA PRO A 74 4.33 16.00 3.24
C PRO A 74 3.03 16.37 3.97
N GLY A 75 2.43 17.50 3.58
CA GLY A 75 1.15 17.96 4.12
C GLY A 75 -0.02 17.05 3.73
N LEU A 76 -0.89 16.74 4.69
CA LEU A 76 -2.05 15.85 4.50
C LEU A 76 -3.40 16.60 4.43
N ASP A 77 -3.40 17.93 4.36
CA ASP A 77 -4.61 18.77 4.41
C ASP A 77 -5.62 18.45 3.31
N ALA A 78 -5.15 17.98 2.15
CA ALA A 78 -6.01 17.57 1.03
C ALA A 78 -6.98 16.43 1.39
N LEU A 79 -6.65 15.62 2.41
CA LEU A 79 -7.49 14.54 2.91
C LEU A 79 -8.69 15.05 3.71
N ARG A 80 -8.64 16.30 4.21
CA ARG A 80 -9.70 16.95 5.00
C ARG A 80 -10.15 16.13 6.22
N ALA A 81 -9.20 15.48 6.89
CA ALA A 81 -9.46 14.58 8.01
C ALA A 81 -9.03 15.16 9.38
N GLY A 82 -8.63 16.43 9.43
CA GLY A 82 -8.06 17.04 10.65
C GLY A 82 -6.66 16.51 10.94
N THR A 83 -6.31 16.40 12.22
CA THR A 83 -5.02 15.87 12.67
C THR A 83 -4.96 14.36 12.44
N LEU A 84 -3.92 13.90 11.74
CA LEU A 84 -3.63 12.49 11.49
C LEU A 84 -2.27 12.12 12.09
N ASP A 85 -2.14 10.93 12.66
CA ASP A 85 -0.81 10.32 12.87
C ASP A 85 -0.25 9.86 11.53
N ALA A 86 0.66 10.67 10.97
CA ALA A 86 1.28 10.38 9.68
C ALA A 86 2.12 9.09 9.66
N ARG A 87 2.58 8.60 10.82
CA ARG A 87 3.30 7.30 10.91
C ARG A 87 2.32 6.12 10.92
N ASN A 88 1.06 6.34 11.27
CA ASN A 88 0.03 5.32 11.25
C ASN A 88 -0.54 5.14 9.83
N GLN A 89 0.06 4.22 9.07
CA GLN A 89 -0.38 3.95 7.70
C GLN A 89 -1.88 3.60 7.61
N GLY A 90 -2.43 2.85 8.57
CA GLY A 90 -3.85 2.47 8.54
C GLY A 90 -4.78 3.67 8.64
N GLU A 91 -4.40 4.68 9.40
CA GLU A 91 -5.15 5.92 9.61
C GLU A 91 -5.15 6.79 8.35
N VAL A 92 -3.97 7.07 7.80
CA VAL A 92 -3.84 7.92 6.61
C VAL A 92 -4.51 7.29 5.38
N LEU A 93 -4.31 5.98 5.14
CA LEU A 93 -5.02 5.27 4.07
C LEU A 93 -6.55 5.29 4.28
N GLY A 94 -7.01 5.34 5.54
CA GLY A 94 -8.42 5.49 5.90
C GLY A 94 -8.98 6.85 5.50
N ALA A 95 -8.30 7.90 5.91
CA ALA A 95 -8.65 9.27 5.57
C ALA A 95 -8.70 9.47 4.05
N ALA A 96 -7.72 8.93 3.33
CA ALA A 96 -7.68 9.00 1.87
C ALA A 96 -8.82 8.25 1.20
N LEU A 97 -9.11 7.01 1.63
CA LEU A 97 -10.26 6.26 1.12
C LEU A 97 -11.56 7.03 1.38
N HIS A 98 -11.76 7.51 2.62
CA HIS A 98 -12.94 8.29 2.98
C HIS A 98 -13.06 9.55 2.11
N ARG A 99 -11.96 10.26 1.87
CA ARG A 99 -11.95 11.44 0.99
C ARG A 99 -12.43 11.11 -0.42
N VAL A 100 -11.90 10.05 -1.03
CA VAL A 100 -12.32 9.61 -2.38
C VAL A 100 -13.78 9.21 -2.42
N LEU A 101 -14.26 8.46 -1.41
CA LEU A 101 -15.65 8.05 -1.29
C LEU A 101 -16.60 9.24 -1.17
N THR A 102 -16.24 10.24 -0.37
CA THR A 102 -17.00 11.49 -0.22
C THR A 102 -17.05 12.29 -1.53
N VAL A 103 -15.91 12.45 -2.23
CA VAL A 103 -15.86 13.21 -3.50
C VAL A 103 -16.65 12.51 -4.61
N THR A 104 -16.62 11.18 -4.63
CA THR A 104 -17.29 10.37 -5.66
C THR A 104 -18.72 9.99 -5.32
N GLY A 105 -19.18 10.22 -4.09
CA GLY A 105 -20.56 10.01 -3.67
C GLY A 105 -20.96 8.53 -3.51
N THR A 106 -20.03 7.68 -3.05
CA THR A 106 -20.30 6.25 -2.85
C THR A 106 -19.76 5.75 -1.50
N GLY A 107 -20.35 4.68 -0.98
CA GLY A 107 -19.88 3.97 0.22
C GLY A 107 -18.93 2.80 -0.06
N MET A 108 -18.68 2.46 -1.34
CA MET A 108 -17.87 1.29 -1.73
C MET A 108 -16.54 1.71 -2.34
N GLY A 109 -15.44 1.22 -1.78
CA GLY A 109 -14.12 1.51 -2.32
C GLY A 109 -13.00 0.73 -1.66
N ASN A 110 -11.83 0.75 -2.30
CA ASN A 110 -10.64 0.10 -1.80
C ASN A 110 -9.38 0.93 -2.06
N VAL A 111 -8.34 0.61 -1.29
CA VAL A 111 -6.98 1.10 -1.45
C VAL A 111 -6.10 -0.11 -1.74
N GLN A 112 -5.33 -0.02 -2.81
CA GLN A 112 -4.31 -1.00 -3.16
C GLN A 112 -2.95 -0.31 -3.19
N LEU A 113 -1.95 -0.92 -2.57
CA LEU A 113 -0.57 -0.46 -2.61
C LEU A 113 0.23 -1.32 -3.58
N LEU A 114 1.11 -0.68 -4.35
CA LEU A 114 1.99 -1.38 -5.27
C LEU A 114 3.15 -2.02 -4.49
N GLU A 115 3.30 -3.35 -4.61
CA GLU A 115 4.32 -4.12 -3.90
C GLU A 115 4.99 -5.14 -4.83
N ASN A 116 6.11 -4.75 -5.45
CA ASN A 116 6.83 -5.54 -6.46
C ASN A 116 5.92 -5.88 -7.65
N ASP A 117 5.46 -4.84 -8.35
CA ASP A 117 4.63 -4.89 -9.56
C ASP A 117 3.23 -5.50 -9.38
N VAL A 118 2.82 -5.80 -8.15
CA VAL A 118 1.49 -6.31 -7.81
C VAL A 118 0.75 -5.32 -6.92
N LEU A 119 -0.48 -4.99 -7.28
CA LEU A 119 -1.37 -4.20 -6.43
C LEU A 119 -1.95 -5.10 -5.33
N ARG A 120 -1.65 -4.78 -4.07
CA ARG A 120 -2.18 -5.51 -2.90
C ARG A 120 -3.20 -4.66 -2.18
N MET A 121 -4.37 -5.24 -1.89
CA MET A 121 -5.40 -4.57 -1.10
C MET A 121 -4.89 -4.27 0.32
N ALA A 122 -4.87 -2.99 0.68
CA ALA A 122 -4.41 -2.48 1.96
C ALA A 122 -5.58 -2.02 2.85
N LYS A 123 -6.65 -1.51 2.24
CA LYS A 123 -7.86 -1.09 2.95
C LYS A 123 -9.09 -1.17 2.04
N HIS A 124 -10.28 -1.31 2.61
CA HIS A 124 -11.54 -1.26 1.87
C HIS A 124 -12.69 -0.77 2.76
N ALA A 125 -13.78 -0.36 2.13
CA ALA A 125 -15.05 0.02 2.75
C ALA A 125 -16.21 -0.39 1.83
N GLY A 126 -17.32 -0.84 2.42
CA GLY A 126 -18.54 -1.20 1.68
C GLY A 126 -18.43 -2.39 0.71
N LEU A 127 -17.29 -3.10 0.67
CA LEU A 127 -17.06 -4.21 -0.25
C LEU A 127 -17.19 -5.56 0.46
N PRO A 128 -17.87 -6.56 -0.14
CA PRO A 128 -18.08 -7.86 0.45
C PRO A 128 -16.83 -8.75 0.42
N ARG A 129 -16.80 -9.77 1.29
CA ARG A 129 -15.64 -10.66 1.46
C ARG A 129 -15.19 -11.35 0.16
N HIS A 130 -16.12 -11.78 -0.68
CA HIS A 130 -15.76 -12.44 -1.95
C HIS A 130 -14.99 -11.49 -2.89
N PHE A 131 -15.32 -10.20 -2.87
CA PHE A 131 -14.60 -9.17 -3.63
C PHE A 131 -13.20 -8.97 -3.07
N THR A 132 -13.08 -8.83 -1.75
CA THR A 132 -11.78 -8.57 -1.09
C THR A 132 -10.85 -9.76 -1.18
N ASP A 133 -11.38 -10.99 -1.16
CA ASP A 133 -10.58 -12.21 -1.34
C ASP A 133 -10.07 -12.33 -2.78
N HIS A 134 -10.92 -12.05 -3.77
CA HIS A 134 -10.58 -12.13 -5.19
C HIS A 134 -9.54 -11.07 -5.57
N PHE A 135 -9.76 -9.81 -5.18
CA PHE A 135 -8.88 -8.68 -5.49
C PHE A 135 -7.83 -8.39 -4.39
N ALA A 136 -7.53 -9.38 -3.55
CA ALA A 136 -6.49 -9.26 -2.52
C ALA A 136 -5.12 -8.93 -3.15
N PHE A 137 -4.87 -9.48 -4.34
CA PHE A 137 -3.71 -9.21 -5.18
C PHE A 137 -4.19 -9.08 -6.63
N VAL A 138 -3.76 -8.03 -7.33
CA VAL A 138 -4.16 -7.78 -8.71
C VAL A 138 -2.91 -7.60 -9.56
N ASP A 139 -2.77 -8.44 -10.59
CA ASP A 139 -1.67 -8.44 -11.55
C ASP A 139 -2.11 -8.12 -13.01
N GLY A 140 -3.31 -7.57 -13.20
CA GLY A 140 -3.70 -6.99 -14.50
C GLY A 140 -5.21 -6.80 -14.73
N ARG A 141 -5.52 -6.19 -15.89
CA ARG A 141 -6.84 -6.08 -16.57
C ARG A 141 -8.05 -5.57 -15.75
N THR A 142 -7.80 -4.86 -14.67
CA THR A 142 -8.82 -4.14 -13.91
C THR A 142 -8.70 -2.63 -14.13
N SER A 143 -9.70 -1.85 -13.69
CA SER A 143 -9.60 -0.38 -13.74
C SER A 143 -8.43 0.17 -12.92
N CYS A 144 -8.08 -0.47 -11.81
CA CYS A 144 -6.94 -0.09 -10.99
C CYS A 144 -5.60 -0.43 -11.65
N SER A 145 -5.44 -1.60 -12.28
CA SER A 145 -4.22 -1.90 -13.06
C SER A 145 -4.00 -0.87 -14.17
N ARG A 146 -5.06 -0.51 -14.92
CA ARG A 146 -4.96 0.52 -15.96
C ARG A 146 -4.60 1.90 -15.41
N ALA A 147 -5.13 2.27 -14.25
CA ALA A 147 -4.80 3.56 -13.62
C ALA A 147 -3.33 3.61 -13.19
N ALA A 148 -2.80 2.51 -12.68
CA ALA A 148 -1.39 2.37 -12.34
C ALA A 148 -0.50 2.44 -13.60
N GLU A 149 -0.81 1.67 -14.63
CA GLU A 149 -0.05 1.67 -15.89
C GLU A 149 -0.06 3.04 -16.59
N ALA A 150 -1.22 3.71 -16.63
CA ALA A 150 -1.37 4.98 -17.31
C ALA A 150 -0.96 6.20 -16.47
N SER A 151 -0.61 6.01 -15.19
CA SER A 151 -0.36 7.08 -14.20
C SER A 151 -1.42 8.20 -14.24
N SER A 152 -2.66 7.83 -14.54
CA SER A 152 -3.78 8.77 -14.70
C SER A 152 -5.09 8.17 -14.20
N GLN A 153 -6.07 9.05 -13.92
CA GLN A 153 -7.37 8.62 -13.43
C GLN A 153 -8.13 7.84 -14.50
N VAL A 154 -8.76 6.73 -14.09
CA VAL A 154 -9.47 5.84 -15.00
C VAL A 154 -10.91 5.67 -14.54
N THR A 155 -11.85 5.99 -15.42
CA THR A 155 -13.30 5.78 -15.19
C THR A 155 -13.82 4.65 -16.06
N VAL A 156 -14.46 3.67 -15.45
CA VAL A 156 -15.31 2.68 -16.12
C VAL A 156 -16.75 3.07 -15.85
N LYS A 157 -17.44 3.55 -16.88
CA LYS A 157 -18.82 4.03 -16.76
C LYS A 157 -19.86 2.92 -16.59
N GLU A 158 -19.61 1.75 -17.18
CA GLU A 158 -20.47 0.58 -17.05
C GLU A 158 -19.60 -0.68 -17.13
N VAL A 159 -19.54 -1.43 -16.02
CA VAL A 159 -18.75 -2.65 -15.89
C VAL A 159 -19.32 -3.75 -16.79
N ALA A 160 -20.64 -3.84 -16.96
CA ALA A 160 -21.26 -4.90 -17.74
C ALA A 160 -20.81 -4.90 -19.20
N SER A 161 -20.65 -3.72 -19.82
CA SER A 161 -20.31 -3.57 -21.24
C SER A 161 -18.86 -3.13 -21.50
N SER A 162 -18.10 -2.69 -20.49
CA SER A 162 -16.73 -2.21 -20.72
C SER A 162 -15.82 -3.32 -21.24
N ALA A 163 -15.11 -3.03 -22.33
CA ALA A 163 -13.99 -3.85 -22.75
C ALA A 163 -12.88 -3.83 -21.68
N GLY A 164 -12.11 -4.91 -21.59
CA GLY A 164 -10.89 -4.99 -20.77
C GLY A 164 -10.99 -5.81 -19.49
N PHE A 165 -12.19 -6.00 -18.91
CA PHE A 165 -12.33 -6.95 -17.79
C PHE A 165 -12.36 -8.39 -18.29
N GLY A 166 -11.57 -9.25 -17.64
CA GLY A 166 -11.77 -10.70 -17.71
C GLY A 166 -13.18 -11.08 -17.23
N GLU A 167 -13.68 -12.22 -17.72
CA GLU A 167 -15.05 -12.67 -17.40
C GLU A 167 -15.24 -12.88 -15.89
N GLU A 168 -14.25 -13.48 -15.24
CA GLU A 168 -14.28 -13.71 -13.79
C GLU A 168 -14.26 -12.40 -13.00
N ASP A 169 -13.34 -11.47 -13.32
CA ASP A 169 -13.26 -10.16 -12.66
C ASP A 169 -14.57 -9.39 -12.82
N ARG A 170 -15.13 -9.38 -14.03
CA ARG A 170 -16.42 -8.74 -14.32
C ARG A 170 -17.52 -9.33 -13.45
N ARG A 171 -17.61 -10.65 -13.38
CA ARG A 171 -18.61 -11.35 -12.55
C ARG A 171 -18.45 -10.99 -11.08
N VAL A 172 -17.23 -10.99 -10.53
CA VAL A 172 -16.97 -10.63 -9.13
C VAL A 172 -17.35 -9.17 -8.84
N ILE A 173 -17.00 -8.23 -9.73
CA ILE A 173 -17.35 -6.81 -9.59
C ILE A 173 -18.88 -6.63 -9.65
N LEU A 174 -19.57 -7.29 -10.58
CA LEU A 174 -21.03 -7.15 -10.71
C LEU A 174 -21.80 -7.81 -9.55
N THR A 175 -21.31 -8.94 -9.03
CA THR A 175 -21.92 -9.65 -7.89
C THR A 175 -21.65 -8.95 -6.57
N SER A 176 -20.61 -8.12 -6.48
CA SER A 176 -20.37 -7.24 -5.33
C SER A 176 -21.25 -5.99 -5.31
N GLY A 177 -22.10 -5.79 -6.33
CA GLY A 177 -22.96 -4.63 -6.48
C GLY A 177 -22.32 -3.45 -7.22
N SER A 178 -21.08 -3.58 -7.70
CA SER A 178 -20.40 -2.52 -8.44
C SER A 178 -20.78 -2.55 -9.93
N ARG A 179 -21.51 -1.55 -10.40
CA ARG A 179 -21.85 -1.30 -11.82
C ARG A 179 -20.89 -0.34 -12.52
N ALA A 180 -20.19 0.51 -11.78
CA ALA A 180 -19.15 1.37 -12.32
C ALA A 180 -18.01 1.53 -11.31
N CYS A 181 -16.85 1.98 -11.78
CA CYS A 181 -15.73 2.27 -10.90
C CYS A 181 -14.86 3.40 -11.42
N HIS A 182 -14.20 4.08 -10.48
CA HIS A 182 -13.25 5.14 -10.76
C HIS A 182 -11.99 4.92 -9.95
N SER A 183 -10.84 4.88 -10.62
CA SER A 183 -9.55 4.61 -9.99
C SER A 183 -8.64 5.81 -10.13
N ILE A 184 -8.04 6.21 -9.01
CA ILE A 184 -7.06 7.29 -8.94
C ILE A 184 -5.69 6.69 -8.59
N PRO A 185 -4.64 6.96 -9.38
CA PRO A 185 -3.30 6.54 -9.03
C PRO A 185 -2.74 7.42 -7.91
N LEU A 186 -1.92 6.82 -7.05
CA LEU A 186 -1.21 7.52 -5.97
C LEU A 186 0.21 7.78 -6.46
N VAL A 187 0.45 8.98 -6.97
CA VAL A 187 1.67 9.35 -7.71
C VAL A 187 2.49 10.37 -6.94
N ASP A 188 3.81 10.18 -6.91
CA ASP A 188 4.73 11.19 -6.38
C ASP A 188 5.14 12.25 -7.42
N GLU A 189 6.02 13.16 -7.01
CA GLU A 189 6.58 14.24 -7.82
C GLU A 189 7.36 13.72 -9.04
N HIS A 190 7.90 12.50 -8.95
CA HIS A 190 8.61 11.82 -10.02
C HIS A 190 7.70 11.01 -10.95
N GLN A 191 6.37 11.11 -10.76
CA GLN A 191 5.37 10.34 -11.49
C GLN A 191 5.46 8.82 -11.25
N VAL A 192 6.08 8.40 -10.15
CA VAL A 192 6.10 7.00 -9.74
C VAL A 192 4.79 6.67 -9.04
N VAL A 193 4.14 5.59 -9.47
CA VAL A 193 2.90 5.08 -8.87
C VAL A 193 3.22 4.21 -7.68
N HIS A 194 2.68 4.58 -6.52
CA HIS A 194 2.83 3.86 -5.26
C HIS A 194 1.60 3.01 -4.90
N GLY A 195 0.49 3.19 -5.61
CA GLY A 195 -0.76 2.49 -5.38
C GLY A 195 -1.92 3.11 -6.12
N VAL A 196 -3.13 2.65 -5.81
CA VAL A 196 -4.39 3.11 -6.40
C VAL A 196 -5.47 3.16 -5.33
N ILE A 197 -6.33 4.18 -5.37
CA ILE A 197 -7.61 4.18 -4.65
C ILE A 197 -8.73 4.07 -5.67
N SER A 198 -9.65 3.14 -5.47
CA SER A 198 -10.78 2.92 -6.37
C SER A 198 -12.10 3.10 -5.64
N SER A 199 -13.00 3.89 -6.22
CA SER A 199 -14.41 3.96 -5.83
C SER A 199 -15.25 3.07 -6.73
N HIS A 200 -16.26 2.43 -6.14
CA HIS A 200 -17.19 1.51 -6.78
C HIS A 200 -18.61 2.04 -6.63
N HIS A 201 -19.43 1.94 -7.66
CA HIS A 201 -20.74 2.59 -7.73
C HIS A 201 -21.81 1.56 -8.04
N ASP A 202 -22.95 1.66 -7.38
CA ASP A 202 -24.10 0.74 -7.54
C ASP A 202 -24.87 0.99 -8.86
N ARG A 203 -24.54 2.07 -9.56
CA ARG A 203 -25.11 2.48 -10.84
C ARG A 203 -24.02 2.86 -11.83
N PRO A 204 -24.29 2.77 -13.14
CA PRO A 204 -23.40 3.34 -14.15
C PRO A 204 -23.14 4.82 -13.93
N LEU A 205 -21.90 5.26 -14.22
CA LEU A 205 -21.47 6.65 -14.05
C LEU A 205 -21.70 7.46 -15.34
N THR A 206 -22.26 8.66 -15.19
CA THR A 206 -22.33 9.64 -16.28
C THR A 206 -20.99 10.37 -16.47
N GLY A 207 -20.27 10.61 -15.37
CA GLY A 207 -18.96 11.25 -15.30
C GLY A 207 -18.79 12.02 -13.99
N PHE A 208 -17.61 12.62 -13.78
CA PHE A 208 -17.35 13.53 -12.66
C PHE A 208 -17.20 14.95 -13.16
N THR A 209 -17.56 15.92 -12.33
CA THR A 209 -17.28 17.34 -12.59
C THR A 209 -15.77 17.61 -12.58
N GLN A 210 -15.36 18.69 -13.23
CA GLN A 210 -13.95 19.12 -13.23
C GLN A 210 -13.43 19.42 -11.82
N ALA A 211 -14.29 19.92 -10.92
CA ALA A 211 -13.92 20.14 -9.53
C ALA A 211 -13.63 18.82 -8.80
N GLN A 212 -14.51 17.80 -8.96
CA GLN A 212 -14.28 16.48 -8.39
C GLN A 212 -12.99 15.84 -8.93
N LEU A 213 -12.76 15.88 -10.24
CA LEU A 213 -11.55 15.31 -10.84
C LEU A 213 -10.27 15.98 -10.33
N ARG A 214 -10.29 17.31 -10.11
CA ARG A 214 -9.17 18.03 -9.49
C ARG A 214 -8.95 17.63 -8.03
N GLU A 215 -10.01 17.50 -7.24
CA GLU A 215 -9.90 17.06 -5.85
C GLU A 215 -9.35 15.63 -5.74
N LEU A 216 -9.79 14.74 -6.64
CA LEU A 216 -9.29 13.38 -6.76
C LEU A 216 -7.82 13.33 -7.18
N HIS A 217 -7.42 14.18 -8.12
CA HIS A 217 -6.03 14.31 -8.53
C HIS A 217 -5.14 14.79 -7.38
N THR A 218 -5.55 15.84 -6.66
CA THR A 218 -4.82 16.33 -5.49
C THR A 218 -4.71 15.26 -4.41
N THR A 219 -5.79 14.52 -4.14
CA THR A 219 -5.76 13.38 -3.20
C THR A 219 -4.75 12.32 -3.63
N GLY A 220 -4.72 11.96 -4.92
CA GLY A 220 -3.76 11.00 -5.46
C GLY A 220 -2.30 11.46 -5.29
N ARG A 221 -2.01 12.73 -5.57
CA ARG A 221 -0.66 13.31 -5.39
C ARG A 221 -0.23 13.37 -3.93
N THR A 222 -1.09 13.88 -3.04
CA THR A 222 -0.81 13.92 -1.59
C THR A 222 -0.48 12.53 -1.06
N MET A 223 -1.23 11.51 -1.50
CA MET A 223 -1.00 10.14 -1.08
C MET A 223 0.27 9.52 -1.68
N GLY A 224 0.61 9.82 -2.93
CA GLY A 224 1.87 9.37 -3.51
C GLY A 224 3.08 9.90 -2.75
N GLU A 225 3.11 11.20 -2.46
CA GLU A 225 4.17 11.80 -1.63
C GLU A 225 4.24 11.19 -0.24
N TRP A 226 3.10 11.03 0.42
CA TRP A 226 3.08 10.48 1.77
C TRP A 226 3.50 9.00 1.79
N ILE A 227 3.12 8.19 0.80
CA ILE A 227 3.56 6.79 0.72
C ILE A 227 5.08 6.73 0.52
N ARG A 228 5.63 7.54 -0.40
CA ARG A 228 7.08 7.64 -0.60
C ARG A 228 7.78 8.03 0.70
N TRP A 229 7.34 9.11 1.35
CA TRP A 229 7.88 9.52 2.65
C TRP A 229 7.81 8.40 3.69
N HIS A 230 6.68 7.70 3.79
CA HIS A 230 6.50 6.61 4.74
C HIS A 230 7.47 5.45 4.47
N GLN A 231 7.69 5.09 3.20
CA GLN A 231 8.65 4.06 2.80
C GLN A 231 10.10 4.50 3.04
N GLU A 232 10.42 5.76 2.75
CA GLU A 232 11.77 6.31 2.88
C GLU A 232 12.12 6.74 4.31
N THR A 233 11.14 6.88 5.19
CA THR A 233 11.32 7.33 6.58
C THR A 233 10.93 6.24 7.56
N VAL A 234 9.63 5.96 7.68
CA VAL A 234 9.07 5.07 8.72
C VAL A 234 9.52 3.63 8.53
N LEU A 235 9.53 3.13 7.29
CA LEU A 235 9.95 1.76 7.00
C LEU A 235 11.45 1.55 7.22
N LEU A 236 12.32 2.49 6.85
CA LEU A 236 13.75 2.32 7.15
C LEU A 236 14.10 2.62 8.61
N ASP A 237 13.34 3.44 9.34
CA ASP A 237 13.45 3.51 10.82
C ASP A 237 13.18 2.12 11.43
N ALA A 238 12.22 1.37 10.88
CA ALA A 238 11.93 0.02 11.35
C ALA A 238 13.05 -0.99 11.03
N LEU A 239 13.78 -0.80 9.92
CA LEU A 239 14.99 -1.60 9.63
C LEU A 239 16.11 -1.28 10.64
N GLU A 240 16.31 -0.01 10.99
CA GLU A 240 17.25 0.39 12.04
C GLU A 240 16.87 -0.18 13.41
N ASP A 241 15.58 -0.15 13.76
CA ASP A 241 15.08 -0.77 15.00
C ASP A 241 15.32 -2.28 14.99
N LEU A 242 15.05 -2.94 13.87
CA LEU A 242 15.33 -4.37 13.70
C LEU A 242 16.81 -4.68 13.91
N HIS A 243 17.71 -3.87 13.36
CA HIS A 243 19.15 -4.04 13.55
C HIS A 243 19.54 -3.94 15.02
N ARG A 244 19.08 -2.88 15.69
CA ARG A 244 19.40 -2.62 17.10
C ARG A 244 18.87 -3.72 18.01
N LEU A 245 17.66 -4.22 17.75
CA LEU A 245 17.08 -5.35 18.47
C LEU A 245 17.87 -6.64 18.27
N ALA A 246 18.42 -6.85 17.08
CA ALA A 246 19.24 -8.01 16.79
C ALA A 246 20.57 -7.97 17.56
N LEU A 247 21.25 -6.83 17.55
CA LEU A 247 22.51 -6.64 18.28
C LEU A 247 22.31 -6.80 19.80
N ALA A 248 21.26 -6.18 20.36
CA ALA A 248 20.95 -6.29 21.79
C ALA A 248 20.54 -7.71 22.25
N GLY A 249 20.24 -8.62 21.32
CA GLY A 249 19.94 -10.03 21.62
C GLY A 249 21.16 -10.96 21.48
N GLN A 250 22.32 -10.43 21.09
CA GLN A 250 23.59 -11.18 21.00
C GLN A 250 24.46 -11.04 22.27
N ASP A 251 24.12 -10.10 23.15
CA ASP A 251 24.70 -9.91 24.49
C ASP A 251 24.03 -10.86 25.51
#